data_AF-X1RC89-F1
#
_entry.id   AF-X1RC89-F1
#
_cell.length_a   1.000
_cell.length_b   1.000
_cell.length_c   1.000
_cell.angle_alpha   90.00
_cell.angle_beta   90.00
_cell.angle_gamma   90.00
#
_symmetry.space_group_name_H-M   'P 1'
#
loop_
_entity.id
_entity.type
_entity.pdbx_description
1 polymer ?
#
loop_
_entity_poly.entity_id
_entity_poly.type
_entity_poly.pdbx_seq_one_letter_code
_entity_poly.pdbx_strand_id
1 'polypeptide(L)'
;MEPAEALRNIAYLSPSSLVILNLRRIVPFTVLQGKSKYPGLDEILEKLNKVSSRIIKLDATQLAEEAGNPITANIVMLGAAFGTGQMPVKLETLKLVIQSHFPAKIAPINVKA
;
A
#
# COMPACT_ATOMS: atom_id res chain seq x y z
N MET A 1 -0.36 1.19 1.94
CA MET A 1 0.18 2.41 2.57
C MET A 1 1.58 2.15 3.13
N GLU A 2 2.41 3.17 3.27
CA GLU A 2 3.76 3.09 3.85
C GLU A 2 3.71 2.82 5.38
N PRO A 3 4.73 2.19 6.01
CA PRO A 3 4.64 1.76 7.41
C PRO A 3 4.42 2.86 8.47
N ALA A 4 5.15 3.97 8.40
CA ALA A 4 4.97 5.09 9.33
C ALA A 4 3.64 5.81 9.09
N GLU A 5 3.17 5.88 7.84
CA GLU A 5 1.85 6.40 7.52
C GLU A 5 0.73 5.53 8.13
N ALA A 6 0.87 4.20 8.08
CA ALA A 6 -0.05 3.28 8.74
C ALA A 6 -0.09 3.49 10.26
N LEU A 7 1.07 3.64 10.89
CA LEU A 7 1.14 3.94 12.31
C LEU A 7 0.51 5.29 12.66
N ARG A 8 0.68 6.32 11.82
CA ARG A 8 0.06 7.64 12.04
C ARG A 8 -1.47 7.57 12.04
N ASN A 9 -2.03 6.70 11.20
CA ASN A 9 -3.47 6.52 11.05
C ASN A 9 -4.06 5.43 11.94
N ILE A 10 -3.28 4.92 12.92
CA ILE A 10 -3.69 3.81 13.78
C ILE A 10 -5.00 4.08 14.55
N ALA A 11 -5.31 5.35 14.85
CA ALA A 11 -6.53 5.76 15.54
C ALA A 11 -7.82 5.48 14.74
N TYR A 12 -7.72 5.27 13.42
CA TYR A 12 -8.86 4.89 12.57
C TYR A 12 -9.06 3.38 12.47
N LEU A 13 -8.18 2.58 13.09
CA LEU A 13 -8.24 1.13 13.05
C LEU A 13 -9.07 0.58 14.22
N SER A 14 -9.76 -0.52 13.94
CA SER A 14 -10.49 -1.34 14.90
C SER A 14 -9.95 -2.78 14.84
N PRO A 15 -10.29 -3.64 15.83
CA PRO A 15 -9.94 -5.07 15.79
C PRO A 15 -10.35 -5.80 14.51
N SER A 16 -11.43 -5.34 13.86
CA SER A 16 -11.95 -5.90 12.61
C SER A 16 -11.33 -5.30 11.33
N SER A 17 -10.59 -4.19 11.45
CA SER A 17 -10.05 -3.47 10.29
C SER A 17 -9.04 -4.34 9.54
N LEU A 18 -9.09 -4.32 8.21
CA LEU A 18 -8.08 -4.92 7.34
C LEU A 18 -7.06 -3.86 6.95
N VAL A 19 -5.77 -4.13 7.18
CA VAL A 19 -4.66 -3.23 6.83
C VAL A 19 -3.87 -3.84 5.70
N ILE A 20 -3.61 -3.05 4.65
CA ILE A 20 -2.77 -3.44 3.52
C ILE A 20 -1.54 -2.54 3.53
N LEU A 21 -0.39 -3.13 3.86
CA LEU A 21 0.84 -2.46 4.20
C LEU A 21 1.91 -2.73 3.15
N ASN A 22 2.44 -1.66 2.55
CA ASN A 22 3.65 -1.72 1.75
C ASN A 22 4.85 -1.70 2.72
N LEU A 23 5.80 -2.63 2.59
CA LEU A 23 6.95 -2.73 3.49
C LEU A 23 8.04 -1.69 3.22
N ARG A 24 8.03 -1.07 2.03
CA ARG A 24 8.97 -0.01 1.67
C ARG A 24 8.82 1.19 2.60
N ARG A 25 9.91 1.63 3.22
CA ARG A 25 9.96 2.81 4.10
C ARG A 25 10.28 4.06 3.28
N ILE A 26 9.66 5.19 3.64
CA ILE A 26 10.00 6.51 3.12
C ILE A 26 10.57 7.33 4.28
N VAL A 27 11.90 7.46 4.31
CA VAL A 27 12.59 8.16 5.39
C VAL A 27 12.50 9.67 5.17
N PRO A 28 11.84 10.45 6.07
CA PRO A 28 11.75 11.89 5.95
C PRO A 28 13.12 12.56 6.09
N PHE A 29 13.28 13.72 5.44
CA PHE A 29 14.52 14.52 5.54
C PHE A 29 14.86 14.96 6.97
N THR A 30 13.87 15.11 7.85
CA THR A 30 14.09 15.41 9.27
C THR A 30 14.77 14.28 10.03
N VAL A 31 14.56 13.01 9.60
CA VAL A 31 15.24 11.85 10.18
C VAL A 31 16.70 11.82 9.72
N LEU A 32 16.95 12.14 8.45
CA LEU A 32 18.31 12.23 7.90
C LEU A 32 19.15 13.31 8.59
N GLN A 33 18.53 14.42 9.01
CA GLN A 33 19.17 15.47 9.80
C GLN A 33 19.34 15.14 11.29
N GLY A 34 18.92 13.95 11.74
CA GLY A 34 18.96 13.57 13.15
C GLY A 34 17.95 14.30 14.05
N LYS A 35 17.01 15.07 13.47
CA LYS A 35 15.99 15.84 14.21
C LYS A 35 14.79 14.99 14.64
N SER A 36 14.68 13.77 14.14
CA SER A 36 13.62 12.81 14.48
C SER A 36 14.09 11.38 14.24
N LYS A 37 13.40 10.38 14.82
CA LYS A 37 13.68 8.96 14.57
C LYS A 37 12.54 8.34 13.77
N TYR A 38 12.88 7.58 12.74
CA TYR A 38 11.92 6.72 12.06
C TYR A 38 11.81 5.41 12.86
N PRO A 39 10.62 5.01 13.34
CA PRO A 39 10.46 3.81 14.16
C PRO A 39 10.84 2.54 13.38
N GLY A 40 11.32 1.52 14.09
CA GLY A 40 11.64 0.24 13.46
C GLY A 40 10.41 -0.39 12.81
N LEU A 41 10.59 -1.13 11.71
CA LEU A 41 9.45 -1.83 11.08
C LEU A 41 8.81 -2.82 12.07
N ASP A 42 9.60 -3.52 12.87
CA ASP A 42 9.08 -4.44 13.87
C ASP A 42 8.26 -3.71 14.95
N GLU A 43 8.71 -2.53 15.38
CA GLU A 43 7.97 -1.67 16.32
C GLU A 43 6.63 -1.21 15.72
N ILE A 44 6.63 -0.78 14.45
CA ILE A 44 5.41 -0.39 13.74
C ILE A 44 4.45 -1.58 13.67
N LEU A 45 4.95 -2.74 13.23
CA LEU A 45 4.14 -3.94 13.08
C LEU A 45 3.58 -4.41 14.42
N GLU A 46 4.37 -4.34 15.51
CA GLU A 46 3.90 -4.66 16.86
C GLU A 46 2.73 -3.77 17.26
N LYS A 47 2.85 -2.44 17.07
CA LYS A 47 1.78 -1.49 17.39
C LYS A 47 0.52 -1.72 16.56
N LEU A 48 0.66 -1.96 15.25
CA LEU A 48 -0.48 -2.25 14.39
C LEU A 48 -1.17 -3.57 14.77
N ASN A 49 -0.41 -4.62 15.09
CA ASN A 49 -0.96 -5.92 15.49
C ASN A 49 -1.72 -5.86 16.83
N LYS A 50 -1.40 -4.91 17.71
CA LYS A 50 -2.18 -4.66 18.94
C LYS A 50 -3.60 -4.13 18.66
N VAL A 51 -3.81 -3.50 17.51
CA VAL A 51 -5.09 -2.85 17.16
C VAL A 51 -5.87 -3.65 16.12
N SER A 52 -5.21 -4.34 15.19
CA SER A 52 -5.84 -5.22 14.20
C SER A 52 -5.03 -6.49 13.99
N SER A 53 -5.71 -7.64 13.93
CA SER A 53 -5.11 -8.93 13.60
C SER A 53 -4.99 -9.20 12.09
N ARG A 54 -5.55 -8.32 11.24
CA ARG A 54 -5.66 -8.52 9.80
C ARG A 54 -4.74 -7.57 9.05
N ILE A 55 -3.45 -7.88 9.02
CA ILE A 55 -2.44 -7.09 8.31
C ILE A 55 -1.86 -7.89 7.15
N ILE A 56 -2.16 -7.46 5.93
CA ILE A 56 -1.53 -7.97 4.71
C ILE A 56 -0.30 -7.12 4.43
N LYS A 57 0.86 -7.78 4.35
CA LYS A 57 2.16 -7.15 4.10
C LYS A 57 2.64 -7.55 2.71
N LEU A 58 3.10 -6.58 1.93
CA LEU A 58 3.70 -6.83 0.61
C LEU A 58 4.78 -5.79 0.30
N ASP A 59 5.71 -6.13 -0.58
CA ASP A 59 6.55 -5.13 -1.24
C ASP A 59 5.86 -4.68 -2.53
N ALA A 60 4.97 -3.70 -2.39
CA ALA A 60 4.21 -3.20 -3.52
C ALA A 60 5.08 -2.46 -4.53
N THR A 61 6.24 -1.96 -4.11
CA THR A 61 7.13 -1.26 -5.01
C THR A 61 7.94 -2.23 -5.85
N GLN A 62 8.43 -3.33 -5.26
CA GLN A 62 9.03 -4.41 -6.02
C GLN A 62 8.07 -4.99 -7.06
N LEU A 63 6.82 -5.30 -6.67
CA LEU A 63 5.80 -5.80 -7.60
C LEU A 63 5.49 -4.79 -8.73
N ALA A 64 5.50 -3.49 -8.43
CA ALA A 64 5.32 -2.46 -9.45
C ALA A 64 6.53 -2.35 -10.40
N GLU A 65 7.75 -2.54 -9.90
CA GLU A 65 8.96 -2.63 -10.71
C GLU A 65 8.86 -3.84 -11.68
N GLU A 66 8.40 -4.99 -11.20
CA GLU A 66 8.15 -6.20 -12.02
C GLU A 66 7.00 -5.99 -13.05
N ALA A 67 6.00 -5.18 -12.70
CA ALA A 67 4.96 -4.76 -13.63
C ALA A 67 5.49 -3.82 -14.72
N GLY A 68 6.57 -3.09 -14.45
CA GLY A 68 7.33 -2.30 -15.42
C GLY A 68 7.54 -0.84 -15.01
N ASN A 69 6.98 -0.39 -13.89
CA ASN A 69 7.23 0.96 -13.38
C ASN A 69 6.97 1.05 -11.86
N PRO A 70 7.97 1.38 -11.01
CA PRO A 70 7.80 1.52 -9.55
C PRO A 70 6.69 2.49 -9.13
N ILE A 71 6.36 3.47 -9.98
CA ILE A 71 5.32 4.48 -9.71
C ILE A 71 3.93 3.82 -9.59
N THR A 72 3.70 2.64 -10.19
CA THR A 72 2.42 1.94 -10.14
C THR A 72 2.21 1.15 -8.84
N ALA A 73 3.05 1.34 -7.83
CA ALA A 73 2.90 0.70 -6.51
C ALA A 73 1.55 0.98 -5.85
N ASN A 74 0.94 2.13 -6.13
CA ASN A 74 -0.42 2.43 -5.67
C ASN A 74 -1.47 1.51 -6.30
N ILE A 75 -1.31 1.13 -7.57
CA ILE A 75 -2.20 0.19 -8.26
C ILE A 75 -2.00 -1.23 -7.74
N VAL A 76 -0.76 -1.64 -7.45
CA VAL A 76 -0.51 -2.92 -6.75
C VAL A 76 -1.25 -2.96 -5.41
N MET A 77 -1.22 -1.88 -4.64
CA MET A 77 -1.97 -1.81 -3.37
C MET A 77 -3.50 -1.90 -3.58
N LEU A 78 -4.02 -1.30 -4.66
CA LEU A 78 -5.43 -1.40 -5.04
C LEU A 78 -5.79 -2.83 -5.46
N GLY A 79 -4.94 -3.50 -6.24
CA GLY A 79 -5.09 -4.90 -6.62
C GLY A 79 -5.08 -5.83 -5.40
N ALA A 80 -4.17 -5.60 -4.45
CA ALA A 80 -4.13 -6.32 -3.18
C ALA A 80 -5.42 -6.10 -2.35
N ALA A 81 -5.96 -4.88 -2.35
CA ALA A 81 -7.24 -4.57 -1.71
C ALA A 81 -8.41 -5.30 -2.37
N PHE A 82 -8.48 -5.26 -3.70
CA PHE A 82 -9.49 -5.97 -4.46
C PHE A 82 -9.44 -7.49 -4.21
N GLY A 83 -8.24 -8.07 -4.23
CA GLY A 83 -8.00 -9.51 -4.01
C GLY A 83 -8.47 -10.03 -2.65
N THR A 84 -8.75 -9.15 -1.69
CA THR A 84 -9.30 -9.54 -0.39
C THR A 84 -10.80 -9.90 -0.44
N GLY A 85 -11.48 -9.58 -1.55
CA GLY A 85 -12.92 -9.80 -1.72
C GLY A 85 -13.81 -8.89 -0.89
N GLN A 86 -13.25 -7.87 -0.22
CA GLN A 86 -13.99 -6.95 0.66
C GLN A 86 -14.59 -5.75 -0.09
N MET A 87 -14.26 -5.57 -1.37
CA MET A 87 -14.73 -4.44 -2.16
C MET A 87 -15.96 -4.84 -3.00
N PRO A 88 -17.07 -4.06 -2.97
CA PRO A 88 -18.27 -4.34 -3.74
C PRO A 88 -18.15 -3.85 -5.19
N VAL A 89 -17.04 -4.18 -5.85
CA VAL A 89 -16.76 -3.78 -7.24
C VAL A 89 -16.38 -5.00 -8.06
N LYS A 90 -16.67 -4.97 -9.36
CA LYS A 90 -16.30 -6.04 -10.28
C LYS A 90 -14.88 -5.82 -10.82
N LEU A 91 -14.17 -6.91 -11.13
CA LEU A 91 -12.82 -6.83 -11.70
C LEU A 91 -12.81 -6.09 -13.04
N GLU A 92 -13.84 -6.31 -13.86
CA GLU A 92 -14.00 -5.66 -15.15
C GLU A 92 -14.14 -4.14 -14.96
N THR A 93 -14.94 -3.71 -13.99
CA THR A 93 -15.07 -2.28 -13.65
C THR A 93 -13.74 -1.68 -13.22
N LEU A 94 -12.99 -2.38 -12.37
CA LEU A 94 -11.68 -1.92 -11.92
C LEU A 94 -10.70 -1.74 -13.10
N LYS A 95 -10.59 -2.76 -13.96
CA LYS A 95 -9.72 -2.73 -15.14
C LYS A 95 -10.11 -1.63 -16.12
N LEU A 96 -11.41 -1.47 -16.39
CA LEU A 96 -11.93 -0.42 -17.27
C LEU A 96 -11.59 0.98 -16.76
N VAL A 97 -11.79 1.23 -15.46
CA VAL A 97 -11.47 2.53 -14.85
C VAL A 97 -9.99 2.82 -14.93
N ILE A 98 -9.12 1.85 -14.59
CA ILE A 98 -7.66 1.99 -14.72
C ILE A 98 -7.29 2.34 -16.17
N GLN A 99 -7.85 1.63 -17.16
CA GLN A 99 -7.57 1.90 -18.57
C GLN A 99 -8.03 3.29 -19.04
N SER A 100 -9.18 3.77 -18.55
CA SER A 100 -9.69 5.10 -18.91
C SER A 100 -9.01 6.26 -18.20
N HIS A 101 -8.45 6.02 -17.00
CA HIS A 101 -7.84 7.06 -16.18
C HIS A 101 -6.42 7.40 -16.64
N PHE A 102 -5.68 6.40 -17.13
CA PHE A 102 -4.31 6.56 -17.56
C PHE A 102 -4.19 6.71 -19.08
N PRO A 103 -3.22 7.50 -19.60
CA PRO A 103 -2.90 7.52 -21.02
C PRO A 103 -2.64 6.12 -21.57
N ALA A 104 -3.08 5.87 -22.81
CA ALA A 104 -2.99 4.57 -23.47
C ALA A 104 -1.58 3.93 -23.42
N LYS A 105 -0.52 4.75 -23.43
CA LYS A 105 0.88 4.29 -23.34
C LYS A 105 1.21 3.61 -22.00
N ILE A 106 0.64 4.09 -20.90
CA ILE A 106 0.97 3.61 -19.54
C ILE A 106 -0.15 2.81 -18.87
N ALA A 107 -1.36 2.83 -19.44
CA ALA A 107 -2.49 2.03 -18.95
C ALA A 107 -2.19 0.52 -18.85
N PRO A 108 -1.52 -0.14 -19.83
CA PRO A 108 -1.23 -1.58 -19.72
C PRO A 108 -0.34 -1.94 -18.53
N ILE A 109 0.63 -1.08 -18.19
CA ILE A 109 1.51 -1.28 -17.03
C ILE A 109 0.70 -1.21 -15.74
N ASN A 110 -0.23 -0.24 -15.64
CA ASN A 110 -1.11 -0.11 -14.48
C ASN A 110 -2.12 -1.26 -14.39
N VAL A 111 -2.57 -1.85 -15.49
CA VAL A 111 -3.46 -3.02 -15.47
C VAL A 111 -2.71 -4.31 -15.08
N LYS A 112 -1.42 -4.39 -15.41
CA LYS A 112 -0.54 -5.51 -15.03
C LYS A 112 -0.16 -5.46 -13.55
N ALA A 113 0.06 -4.26 -13.03
CA ALA A 113 0.32 -3.99 -11.61
C ALA A 113 -0.89 -4.37 -10.73
#